data_AF-A0A1E1JR75-F1
#
_entry.id   AF-A0A1E1JR75-F1
#
_cell.length_a   1.000
_cell.length_b   1.000
_cell.length_c   1.000
_cell.angle_alpha   90.00
_cell.angle_beta   90.00
_cell.angle_gamma   90.00
#
_symmetry.space_group_name_H-M   'P 1'
#
loop_
_entity.id
_entity.type
_entity.pdbx_description
1 polymer ?
#
loop_
_entity_poly.entity_id
_entity_poly.type
_entity_poly.pdbx_seq_one_letter_code
_entity_poly.pdbx_strand_id
1 'polypeptide(L)'
;MKEDHFGLAPRKIQPGEVVTVLLGSGLPAALRPTGHGTWQVLGQTYLDGFTEGESILGPLPDDVRVVMNYNGATQYWAYLNDKTGVLDIEDPRLGSLPSPWTRKKHSKDIYWTWYINTKTGEERGENAGDPRLGHDELLKRHVPLREFVLV
;
A
#
# COMPACT_ATOMS: atom_id res chain seq x y z
N MET A 1 13.80 -6.61 15.70
CA MET A 1 12.34 -6.74 15.45
C MET A 1 11.67 -6.42 16.78
N LYS A 2 10.68 -5.54 16.82
CA LYS A 2 9.80 -5.47 18.01
C LYS A 2 9.01 -6.79 18.05
N GLU A 3 8.76 -7.29 19.26
CA GLU A 3 8.39 -8.68 19.57
C GLU A 3 6.94 -9.09 19.20
N ASP A 4 6.23 -8.32 18.36
CA ASP A 4 4.76 -8.45 18.21
C ASP A 4 4.25 -8.77 16.79
N HIS A 5 5.12 -9.11 15.83
CA HIS A 5 4.70 -9.39 14.45
C HIS A 5 5.03 -10.82 14.02
N PHE A 6 4.04 -11.50 13.43
CA PHE A 6 4.20 -12.80 12.80
C PHE A 6 4.25 -12.67 11.28
N GLY A 7 5.01 -13.53 10.60
CA GLY A 7 5.17 -13.44 9.16
C GLY A 7 5.49 -14.76 8.48
N LEU A 8 5.29 -14.79 7.17
CA LEU A 8 5.70 -15.87 6.28
C LEU A 8 6.75 -15.33 5.31
N ALA A 9 7.81 -16.11 5.11
CA ALA A 9 8.92 -15.73 4.26
C ALA A 9 9.41 -16.88 3.38
N PRO A 10 10.13 -16.59 2.28
CA PRO A 10 10.76 -17.62 1.46
C PRO A 10 11.65 -18.53 2.31
N ARG A 11 11.63 -19.84 2.03
CA ARG A 11 12.39 -20.86 2.79
C ARG A 11 13.88 -20.56 2.91
N LYS A 12 14.45 -19.84 1.94
CA LYS A 12 15.87 -19.47 1.89
C LYS A 12 16.24 -18.22 2.70
N ILE A 13 15.27 -17.60 3.39
CA ILE A 13 15.52 -16.40 4.20
C ILE A 13 16.50 -16.73 5.34
N GLN A 14 17.38 -15.79 5.67
CA GLN A 14 18.41 -15.93 6.70
C GLN A 14 18.43 -14.68 7.61
N PRO A 15 18.89 -14.81 8.87
CA PRO A 15 19.12 -13.65 9.72
C PRO A 15 20.03 -12.62 9.04
N GLY A 16 19.68 -11.33 9.15
CA GLY A 16 20.41 -10.22 8.53
C GLY A 16 19.85 -9.74 7.18
N GLU A 17 18.87 -10.44 6.63
CA GLU A 17 18.12 -9.98 5.45
C GLU A 17 17.04 -8.96 5.84
N VAL A 18 16.60 -8.18 4.85
CA VAL A 18 15.66 -7.08 5.05
C VAL A 18 14.32 -7.46 4.45
N VAL A 19 13.25 -7.32 5.24
CA VAL A 19 11.88 -7.30 4.73
C VAL A 19 11.49 -5.85 4.49
N THR A 20 11.04 -5.52 3.29
CA THR A 20 10.63 -4.17 2.92
C THR A 20 9.40 -4.18 2.03
N VAL A 21 8.58 -3.13 2.10
CA VAL A 21 7.56 -2.86 1.08
C VAL A 21 8.23 -2.22 -0.12
N LEU A 22 8.10 -2.85 -1.29
CA LEU A 22 8.53 -2.27 -2.56
C LEU A 22 7.36 -1.46 -3.13
N LEU A 23 7.54 -0.17 -3.40
CA LEU A 23 6.49 0.67 -3.97
C LEU A 23 6.06 0.11 -5.34
N GLY A 24 4.75 -0.08 -5.52
CA GLY A 24 4.17 -0.75 -6.69
C GLY A 24 4.03 -2.27 -6.56
N SER A 25 4.54 -2.88 -5.49
CA SER A 25 4.26 -4.28 -5.13
C SER A 25 3.09 -4.37 -4.17
N GLY A 26 2.18 -5.32 -4.40
CA GLY A 26 1.05 -5.60 -3.50
C GLY A 26 1.42 -6.36 -2.23
N LEU A 27 2.67 -6.86 -2.11
CA LEU A 27 3.16 -7.57 -0.94
C LEU A 27 4.59 -7.11 -0.59
N PRO A 28 4.97 -7.14 0.71
CA PRO A 28 6.36 -6.98 1.12
C PRO A 28 7.27 -8.03 0.47
N ALA A 29 8.56 -7.73 0.37
CA ALA A 29 9.57 -8.61 -0.18
C ALA A 29 10.77 -8.74 0.76
N ALA A 30 11.35 -9.95 0.81
CA ALA A 30 12.64 -10.18 1.43
C ALA A 30 13.78 -9.88 0.44
N LEU A 31 14.73 -9.05 0.88
CA LEU A 31 15.91 -8.66 0.13
C LEU A 31 17.18 -9.10 0.85
N ARG A 32 18.14 -9.61 0.08
CA ARG A 32 19.49 -9.95 0.55
C ARG A 32 20.51 -8.96 0.01
N PRO A 33 21.31 -8.30 0.87
CA PRO A 33 22.40 -7.48 0.38
C PRO A 33 23.44 -8.37 -0.31
N THR A 34 23.87 -7.94 -1.48
CA THR A 34 25.03 -8.48 -2.17
C THR A 34 26.16 -7.46 -1.98
N GLY A 35 27.40 -7.89 -1.76
CA GLY A 35 28.51 -7.04 -1.27
C GLY A 35 28.92 -5.83 -2.11
N HIS A 36 28.16 -5.47 -3.15
CA HIS A 36 28.39 -4.39 -4.10
C HIS A 36 27.29 -3.31 -4.09
N GLY A 37 26.51 -3.20 -3.01
CA GLY A 37 25.42 -2.23 -2.90
C GLY A 37 24.14 -2.62 -3.65
N THR A 38 24.15 -3.79 -4.29
CA THR A 38 23.01 -4.40 -4.96
C THR A 38 22.26 -5.35 -4.03
N TRP A 39 21.01 -5.66 -4.35
CA TRP A 39 20.12 -6.46 -3.51
C TRP A 39 19.46 -7.56 -4.31
N GLN A 40 19.57 -8.80 -3.85
CA GLN A 40 18.87 -9.93 -4.45
C GLN A 40 17.45 -10.01 -3.88
N VAL A 41 16.45 -10.12 -4.75
CA VAL A 41 15.07 -10.42 -4.32
C VAL A 41 14.95 -11.90 -3.98
N LEU A 42 14.61 -12.20 -2.73
CA LEU A 42 14.43 -13.57 -2.28
C LEU A 42 13.02 -14.09 -2.55
N GLY A 43 12.03 -13.20 -2.54
CA GLY A 43 10.63 -13.48 -2.82
C GLY A 43 9.70 -12.60 -2.00
N GLN A 44 8.41 -12.74 -2.26
CA GLN A 44 7.35 -12.09 -1.48
C GLN A 44 7.29 -12.67 -0.06
N THR A 45 6.90 -11.82 0.88
CA THR A 45 6.75 -12.13 2.30
C THR A 45 5.41 -11.60 2.79
N TYR A 46 4.80 -12.31 3.72
CA TYR A 46 3.70 -11.80 4.52
C TYR A 46 4.26 -11.36 5.87
N LEU A 47 3.82 -10.20 6.35
CA LEU A 47 4.14 -9.74 7.69
C LEU A 47 2.90 -9.05 8.24
N ASP A 48 2.39 -9.60 9.34
CA ASP A 48 1.23 -9.04 10.03
C ASP A 48 1.52 -7.61 10.48
N GLY A 49 0.56 -6.71 10.27
CA GLY A 49 0.73 -5.27 10.50
C GLY A 49 1.61 -4.54 9.48
N PHE A 50 1.88 -5.13 8.30
CA PHE A 50 2.62 -4.47 7.20
C PHE A 50 1.94 -4.63 5.84
N THR A 51 1.11 -5.65 5.66
CA THR A 51 0.48 -5.99 4.37
C THR A 51 -0.73 -5.13 4.02
N GLU A 52 -1.29 -4.37 4.96
CA GLU A 52 -2.41 -3.46 4.71
C GLU A 52 -1.92 -2.01 4.54
N GLY A 53 -0.63 -1.80 4.30
CA GLY A 53 -0.05 -0.46 4.07
C GLY A 53 0.35 0.27 5.35
N GLU A 54 0.32 -0.37 6.51
CA GLU A 54 0.65 0.22 7.80
C GLU A 54 2.09 0.70 7.89
N SER A 55 3.01 0.07 7.16
CA SER A 55 4.41 0.53 7.08
C SER A 55 4.55 1.89 6.39
N ILE A 56 3.54 2.32 5.64
CA ILE A 56 3.50 3.58 4.89
C ILE A 56 2.55 4.58 5.55
N LEU A 57 1.38 4.12 5.98
CA LEU A 57 0.26 4.94 6.44
C LEU A 57 0.06 4.92 7.96
N GLY A 58 0.80 4.09 8.69
CA GLY A 58 0.58 3.83 10.10
C GLY A 58 -0.57 2.83 10.36
N PRO A 59 -0.82 2.46 11.62
CA PRO A 59 -1.87 1.51 11.97
C PRO A 59 -3.24 2.01 11.51
N LEU A 60 -4.14 1.07 11.18
CA LEU A 60 -5.55 1.41 10.98
C LEU A 60 -6.15 1.94 12.30
N PRO A 61 -7.17 2.81 12.23
CA PRO A 61 -8.00 3.12 13.38
C PRO A 61 -8.58 1.85 14.01
N ASP A 62 -8.66 1.78 15.34
CA ASP A 62 -9.09 0.57 16.08
C ASP A 62 -10.49 0.05 15.69
N ASP A 63 -11.33 0.92 15.15
CA ASP A 63 -12.68 0.61 14.70
C ASP A 63 -12.80 0.38 13.20
N VAL A 64 -11.68 0.30 12.47
CA VAL A 64 -11.65 0.06 11.04
C VAL A 64 -10.85 -1.20 10.73
N ARG A 65 -11.41 -2.06 9.88
CA ARG A 65 -10.72 -3.26 9.35
C ARG A 65 -10.85 -3.36 7.85
N VAL A 66 -9.85 -3.96 7.22
CA VAL A 66 -9.89 -4.31 5.80
C VAL A 66 -10.80 -5.52 5.60
N VAL A 67 -11.70 -5.46 4.62
CA VAL A 67 -12.62 -6.54 4.28
C VAL A 67 -12.62 -6.79 2.78
N MET A 68 -12.76 -8.07 2.42
CA MET A 68 -13.12 -8.44 1.05
C MET A 68 -14.65 -8.36 0.93
N ASN A 69 -15.16 -7.35 0.24
CA ASN A 69 -16.59 -7.20 0.01
C ASN A 69 -17.01 -7.81 -1.34
N TYR A 70 -18.28 -8.19 -1.46
CA TYR A 70 -18.90 -8.66 -2.71
C TYR A 70 -20.19 -7.91 -2.97
N ASN A 71 -20.29 -7.23 -4.11
CA ASN A 71 -21.47 -6.44 -4.49
C ASN A 71 -22.47 -7.17 -5.39
N GLY A 72 -22.36 -8.50 -5.53
CA GLY A 72 -23.17 -9.28 -6.47
C GLY A 72 -22.57 -9.40 -7.87
N ALA A 73 -21.51 -8.65 -8.20
CA ALA A 73 -20.83 -8.73 -9.50
C ALA A 73 -19.33 -8.98 -9.37
N THR A 74 -18.66 -8.34 -8.42
CA THR A 74 -17.22 -8.46 -8.20
C THR A 74 -16.87 -8.46 -6.72
N GLN A 75 -15.74 -9.07 -6.42
CA GLN A 75 -15.06 -8.92 -5.12
C GLN A 75 -14.13 -7.71 -5.17
N TYR A 76 -13.99 -7.01 -4.05
CA TYR A 76 -13.11 -5.86 -3.93
C TYR A 76 -12.72 -5.61 -2.47
N TRP A 77 -11.54 -5.02 -2.28
CA TRP A 77 -11.08 -4.58 -0.96
C TRP A 77 -11.78 -3.29 -0.55
N ALA A 78 -12.16 -3.22 0.72
CA ALA A 78 -12.81 -2.07 1.32
C ALA A 78 -12.43 -1.95 2.81
N TYR A 79 -12.70 -0.79 3.39
CA TYR A 79 -12.48 -0.44 4.78
C TYR A 79 -13.84 -0.35 5.47
N LEU A 80 -14.10 -1.26 6.40
CA LEU A 80 -15.33 -1.26 7.19
C LEU A 80 -15.06 -0.62 8.54
N ASN A 81 -15.83 0.41 8.87
CA ASN A 81 -15.90 0.92 10.23
C ASN A 81 -16.90 0.09 11.04
N ASP A 82 -16.41 -0.69 12.02
CA ASP A 82 -17.23 -1.59 12.83
C ASP A 82 -18.18 -0.86 13.80
N LYS A 83 -17.92 0.41 14.14
CA LYS A 83 -18.82 1.21 15.00
C LYS A 83 -20.01 1.78 14.24
N THR A 84 -19.80 2.24 13.00
CA THR A 84 -20.84 2.90 12.20
C THR A 84 -21.48 1.99 11.16
N GLY A 85 -20.82 0.88 10.82
CA GLY A 85 -21.18 0.01 9.70
C GLY A 85 -20.90 0.62 8.32
N VAL A 86 -20.22 1.78 8.26
CA VAL A 86 -19.88 2.43 7.00
C VAL A 86 -18.77 1.66 6.29
N LEU A 87 -19.00 1.35 5.02
CA LEU A 87 -18.03 0.72 4.12
C LEU A 87 -17.50 1.78 3.15
N ASP A 88 -16.18 1.98 3.12
CA ASP A 88 -15.50 2.86 2.18
C ASP A 88 -14.49 2.07 1.33
N ILE A 89 -14.23 2.54 0.12
CA ILE A 89 -13.20 1.96 -0.77
C ILE A 89 -11.86 2.70 -0.66
N GLU A 90 -11.88 3.91 -0.12
CA GLU A 90 -10.66 4.67 0.18
C GLU A 90 -10.16 4.33 1.57
N ASP A 91 -8.84 4.17 1.67
CA ASP A 91 -8.18 4.01 2.95
C ASP A 91 -8.31 5.30 3.79
N PRO A 92 -8.87 5.24 5.01
CA PRO A 92 -9.10 6.44 5.83
C PRO A 92 -7.82 7.17 6.23
N ARG A 93 -6.64 6.51 6.14
CA ARG A 93 -5.33 7.09 6.47
C ARG A 93 -4.73 7.94 5.35
N LEU A 94 -5.31 7.89 4.15
CA LEU A 94 -4.78 8.61 2.98
C LEU A 94 -4.95 10.13 3.09
N GLY A 95 -5.93 10.62 3.85
CA GLY A 95 -6.19 12.06 3.95
C GLY A 95 -6.54 12.71 2.60
N SER A 96 -6.31 14.02 2.49
CA SER A 96 -6.68 14.81 1.32
C SER A 96 -5.80 14.53 0.09
N LEU A 97 -6.39 14.60 -1.09
CA LEU A 97 -5.65 14.53 -2.35
C LEU A 97 -4.70 15.73 -2.51
N PRO A 98 -3.47 15.52 -3.02
CA PRO A 98 -2.55 16.61 -3.32
C PRO A 98 -3.03 17.41 -4.54
N SER A 99 -2.97 18.74 -4.48
CA SER A 99 -3.22 19.59 -5.66
C SER A 99 -2.20 19.27 -6.77
N PRO A 100 -2.58 19.15 -8.05
CA PRO A 100 -3.89 19.46 -8.64
C PRO A 100 -4.80 18.22 -8.87
N TRP A 101 -4.61 17.13 -8.12
CA TRP A 101 -5.38 15.90 -8.28
C TRP A 101 -6.77 15.98 -7.67
N THR A 102 -7.74 15.36 -8.34
CA THR A 102 -9.13 15.25 -7.87
C THR A 102 -9.70 13.87 -8.20
N ARG A 103 -10.71 13.42 -7.45
CA ARG A 103 -11.44 12.18 -7.74
C ARG A 103 -12.34 12.39 -8.96
N LYS A 104 -12.18 11.53 -9.97
CA LYS A 104 -13.00 11.48 -11.19
C LYS A 104 -14.10 10.45 -10.98
N LYS A 105 -15.36 10.86 -11.05
CA LYS A 105 -16.50 9.94 -10.97
C LYS A 105 -16.54 9.01 -12.18
N HIS A 106 -16.92 7.75 -11.95
CA HIS A 106 -17.17 6.77 -13.01
C HIS A 106 -18.26 5.77 -12.58
N SER A 107 -18.72 4.94 -13.50
CA SER A 107 -19.82 3.97 -13.25
C SER A 107 -19.49 2.86 -12.24
N LYS A 108 -18.22 2.74 -11.84
CA LYS A 108 -17.69 1.68 -10.97
C LYS A 108 -17.05 2.25 -9.68
N ASP A 109 -17.37 3.51 -9.34
CA ASP A 109 -16.80 4.28 -8.21
C ASP A 109 -17.19 3.71 -6.83
N ILE A 110 -17.96 2.60 -6.84
CA ILE A 110 -18.36 1.81 -5.67
C ILE A 110 -17.35 0.73 -5.26
N TYR A 111 -16.36 0.41 -6.10
CA TYR A 111 -15.35 -0.62 -5.79
C TYR A 111 -13.92 -0.31 -6.27
N TRP A 112 -13.68 0.80 -6.96
CA TRP A 112 -12.33 1.32 -7.22
C TRP A 112 -12.36 2.82 -7.50
N THR A 113 -11.21 3.47 -7.40
CA THR A 113 -11.05 4.93 -7.48
C THR A 113 -10.34 5.39 -8.75
N TRP A 114 -10.77 6.52 -9.31
CA TRP A 114 -10.11 7.17 -10.45
C TRP A 114 -9.71 8.60 -10.08
N TYR A 115 -8.48 9.00 -10.40
CA TYR A 115 -7.98 10.35 -10.19
C TYR A 115 -7.64 11.07 -11.50
N ILE A 116 -7.80 12.39 -11.52
CA ILE A 116 -7.41 13.25 -12.64
C ILE A 116 -6.60 14.46 -12.14
N ASN A 117 -5.48 14.71 -12.80
CA ASN A 117 -4.70 15.92 -12.65
C ASN A 117 -5.35 17.04 -13.46
N THR A 118 -5.92 18.03 -12.77
CA THR A 118 -6.71 19.09 -13.41
C THR A 118 -5.88 20.07 -14.25
N LYS A 119 -4.54 20.06 -14.12
CA LYS A 119 -3.65 20.92 -14.92
C LYS A 119 -3.14 20.24 -16.18
N THR A 120 -2.78 18.96 -16.10
CA THR A 120 -2.17 18.22 -17.21
C THR A 120 -3.17 17.35 -17.98
N GLY A 121 -4.32 17.02 -17.37
CA GLY A 121 -5.25 16.03 -17.89
C GLY A 121 -4.78 14.59 -17.69
N GLU A 122 -3.67 14.35 -16.98
CA GLU A 122 -3.21 13.00 -16.62
C GLU A 122 -4.26 12.29 -15.76
N GLU A 123 -4.51 11.03 -16.06
CA GLU A 123 -5.49 10.20 -15.36
C GLU A 123 -4.82 8.99 -14.70
N ARG A 124 -5.25 8.67 -13.48
CA ARG A 124 -4.80 7.48 -12.74
C ARG A 124 -5.99 6.64 -12.31
N GLY A 125 -6.17 5.52 -13.02
CA GLY A 125 -7.18 4.53 -12.67
C GLY A 125 -6.62 3.35 -11.88
N GLU A 126 -7.28 2.21 -11.97
CA GLU A 126 -7.07 0.98 -11.17
C GLU A 126 -5.59 0.55 -11.02
N ASN A 127 -4.76 0.70 -12.06
CA ASN A 127 -3.38 0.23 -12.06
C ASN A 127 -2.33 1.35 -12.03
N ALA A 128 -2.74 2.62 -11.96
CA ALA A 128 -1.83 3.76 -12.12
C ALA A 128 -1.36 4.36 -10.79
N GLY A 129 -1.77 3.77 -9.66
CA GLY A 129 -1.38 4.15 -8.31
C GLY A 129 -2.10 5.40 -7.80
N ASP A 130 -2.27 5.45 -6.47
CA ASP A 130 -2.88 6.60 -5.81
C ASP A 130 -1.92 7.80 -5.78
N PRO A 131 -2.34 9.02 -6.19
CA PRO A 131 -1.52 10.22 -6.12
C PRO A 131 -0.96 10.51 -4.71
N ARG A 132 -1.66 10.10 -3.65
CA ARG A 132 -1.25 10.29 -2.24
C ARG A 132 -0.12 9.34 -1.81
N LEU A 133 0.19 8.34 -2.64
CA LEU A 133 1.26 7.37 -2.44
C LEU A 133 2.44 7.60 -3.40
N GLY A 134 2.46 8.75 -4.08
CA GLY A 134 3.60 9.18 -4.87
C GLY A 134 4.80 9.57 -4.00
N HIS A 135 6.00 9.51 -4.59
CA HIS A 135 7.28 9.78 -3.92
C HIS A 135 7.25 11.02 -3.00
N ASP A 136 6.82 12.17 -3.51
CA ASP A 136 6.84 13.42 -2.73
C ASP A 136 5.84 13.42 -1.57
N GLU A 137 4.69 12.77 -1.73
CA GLU A 137 3.70 12.63 -0.65
C GLU A 137 4.17 11.66 0.43
N LEU A 138 4.88 10.60 0.04
CA LEU A 138 5.51 9.68 0.99
C LEU A 138 6.63 10.36 1.79
N LEU A 139 7.42 11.24 1.17
CA LEU A 139 8.42 12.06 1.87
C LEU A 139 7.78 13.02 2.87
N LYS A 140 6.67 13.67 2.53
CA LYS A 140 5.92 14.54 3.47
C LYS A 140 5.39 13.78 4.67
N ARG A 141 5.09 12.49 4.51
CA ARG A 141 4.70 11.57 5.59
C ARG A 141 5.88 11.05 6.42
N HIS A 142 7.11 11.44 6.09
CA HIS A 142 8.34 10.95 6.74
C HIS A 142 8.53 9.43 6.60
N VAL A 143 8.01 8.84 5.52
CA VAL A 143 8.27 7.44 5.19
C VAL A 143 9.76 7.31 4.87
N PRO A 144 10.50 6.36 5.47
CA PRO A 144 11.93 6.20 5.27
C PRO A 144 12.22 5.54 3.91
N LEU A 145 11.98 6.29 2.83
CA LEU A 145 12.19 5.82 1.47
C LEU A 145 13.66 5.49 1.22
N ARG A 146 13.89 4.38 0.52
CA ARG A 146 15.21 3.91 0.13
C ARG A 146 15.17 3.35 -1.28
N GLU A 147 16.19 3.68 -2.05
CA GLU A 147 16.42 3.09 -3.36
C GLU A 147 17.20 1.77 -3.23
N PHE A 148 16.75 0.77 -4.00
CA PHE A 148 17.38 -0.53 -4.07
C PHE A 148 17.75 -0.84 -5.53
N VAL A 149 19.02 -1.13 -5.77
CA VAL A 149 19.47 -1.68 -7.06
C VAL A 149 19.32 -3.19 -7.00
N LEU A 150 18.34 -3.73 -7.74
CA LEU A 150 17.99 -5.15 -7.70
C LEU A 150 18.81 -5.97 -8.70
N VAL A 151 19.15 -7.21 -8.34
CA VAL A 151 19.86 -8.21 -9.17
C VAL A 151 19.21 -9.58 -9.12
#